data_AF-A0A524HFP5-F1
#
_entry.id   AF-A0A524HFP5-F1
#
_cell.length_a   1.000
_cell.length_b   1.000
_cell.length_c   1.000
_cell.angle_alpha   90.00
_cell.angle_beta   90.00
_cell.angle_gamma   90.00
#
_symmetry.space_group_name_H-M   'P 1'
#
loop_
_entity.id
_entity.type
_entity.pdbx_description
1 polymer ?
#
loop_
_entity_poly.entity_id
_entity_poly.type
_entity_poly.pdbx_seq_one_letter_code
_entity_poly.pdbx_strand_id
1 'polypeptide(L)'
;MLQNNNQDMEKARVFFEKAYKVAASENFDYAIELYLEGIRYAPDEVQIGHIPLRELALLRQQKGGKPPGMIEKVRRARAKTPIEQMINAEFLLSKDPFHMPFAEAMLKAAVDGRCKNTAKWIADLIFLANNNAAKPSFRTYQLLKESYSKIGLFDRAIAALHRAVKLRPQDG
;
A
#
# COMPACT_ATOMS: atom_id res chain seq x y z
N MET A 1 -11.23 -4.22 25.39
CA MET A 1 -10.87 -3.82 24.01
C MET A 1 -10.59 -5.00 23.06
N LEU A 2 -10.47 -6.25 23.53
CA LEU A 2 -10.15 -7.41 22.66
C LEU A 2 -11.33 -7.95 21.82
N GLN A 3 -12.57 -7.73 22.25
CA GLN A 3 -13.76 -8.25 21.53
C GLN A 3 -14.01 -7.54 20.19
N ASN A 4 -13.66 -6.26 20.07
CA ASN A 4 -13.89 -5.49 18.83
C ASN A 4 -12.97 -5.96 17.69
N ASN A 5 -11.69 -6.22 17.98
CA ASN A 5 -10.73 -6.68 16.97
C ASN A 5 -11.10 -8.03 16.37
N ASN A 6 -11.64 -8.97 17.17
CA ASN A 6 -11.98 -10.29 16.64
C ASN A 6 -13.21 -10.22 15.71
N GLN A 7 -14.22 -9.42 16.07
CA GLN A 7 -15.39 -9.19 15.22
C GLN A 7 -15.05 -8.45 13.93
N ASP A 8 -14.15 -7.47 13.99
CA ASP A 8 -13.70 -6.75 12.80
C ASP A 8 -12.89 -7.67 11.87
N MET A 9 -12.06 -8.57 12.42
CA MET A 9 -11.36 -9.58 11.64
C MET A 9 -12.31 -10.60 10.99
N GLU A 10 -13.35 -11.05 11.70
CA GLU A 10 -14.38 -11.92 11.13
C GLU A 10 -15.12 -11.25 9.96
N LYS A 11 -15.50 -9.98 10.12
CA LYS A 11 -16.10 -9.19 9.03
C LYS A 11 -15.14 -9.05 7.85
N ALA A 12 -13.86 -8.73 8.10
CA ALA A 12 -12.85 -8.60 7.07
C ALA A 12 -12.71 -9.89 6.25
N ARG A 13 -12.68 -11.06 6.92
CA ARG A 13 -12.57 -12.37 6.26
C ARG A 13 -13.71 -12.64 5.29
N VAL A 14 -14.96 -12.29 5.64
CA VAL A 14 -16.10 -12.45 4.74
C VAL A 14 -15.89 -11.66 3.44
N PHE A 15 -15.36 -10.43 3.53
CA PHE A 15 -15.05 -9.64 2.35
C PHE A 15 -13.89 -10.23 1.54
N PHE A 16 -12.82 -10.70 2.19
CA PHE A 16 -11.67 -11.31 1.51
C PHE A 16 -12.05 -12.61 0.79
N GLU A 17 -12.84 -13.48 1.40
CA GLU A 17 -13.34 -14.70 0.76
C GLU A 17 -14.22 -14.39 -0.46
N LYS A 18 -15.08 -13.38 -0.35
CA LYS A 18 -15.91 -12.94 -1.48
C LYS A 18 -15.04 -12.33 -2.58
N ALA A 19 -14.06 -11.51 -2.24
CA ALA A 19 -13.12 -10.91 -3.18
C ALA A 19 -12.36 -11.98 -3.97
N TYR A 20 -11.87 -13.02 -3.27
CA TYR A 20 -11.19 -14.16 -3.90
C TYR A 20 -12.09 -14.89 -4.91
N LYS A 21 -13.35 -15.18 -4.55
CA LYS A 21 -14.31 -15.82 -5.46
C LYS A 21 -14.62 -14.96 -6.69
N VAL A 22 -14.78 -13.65 -6.51
CA VAL A 22 -15.05 -12.69 -7.59
C VAL A 22 -13.83 -12.51 -8.50
N ALA A 23 -12.61 -12.55 -7.93
CA ALA A 23 -11.36 -12.53 -8.69
C ALA A 23 -11.23 -13.75 -9.60
N ALA A 24 -11.67 -14.92 -9.14
CA ALA A 24 -11.66 -16.16 -9.94
C ALA A 24 -12.58 -16.08 -11.18
N SER A 25 -13.65 -15.27 -11.13
CA SER A 25 -14.49 -14.99 -12.30
C SER A 25 -14.03 -13.77 -13.11
N GLU A 26 -12.75 -13.38 -12.97
CA GLU A 26 -12.08 -12.29 -13.68
C GLU A 26 -12.73 -10.90 -13.51
N ASN A 27 -13.59 -10.74 -12.50
CA ASN A 27 -14.19 -9.45 -12.18
C ASN A 27 -13.26 -8.65 -11.25
N PHE A 28 -12.12 -8.25 -11.81
CA PHE A 28 -11.01 -7.66 -11.05
C PHE A 28 -11.38 -6.36 -10.34
N ASP A 29 -12.07 -5.44 -11.01
CA ASP A 29 -12.42 -4.14 -10.42
C ASP A 29 -13.38 -4.31 -9.23
N TYR A 30 -14.33 -5.26 -9.30
CA TYR A 30 -15.21 -5.53 -8.15
C TYR A 30 -14.47 -6.27 -7.03
N ALA A 31 -13.59 -7.21 -7.36
CA ALA A 31 -12.76 -7.89 -6.36
C ALA A 31 -11.84 -6.90 -5.63
N ILE A 32 -11.29 -5.88 -6.31
CA ILE A 32 -10.53 -4.80 -5.69
C ILE A 32 -11.39 -4.07 -4.63
N GLU A 33 -12.59 -3.63 -4.97
CA GLU A 33 -13.47 -2.94 -4.00
C GLU A 33 -13.82 -3.83 -2.80
N LEU A 34 -14.03 -5.14 -3.03
CA LEU A 34 -14.28 -6.09 -1.93
C LEU A 34 -13.07 -6.25 -1.00
N TYR A 35 -11.85 -6.37 -1.53
CA TYR A 35 -10.65 -6.39 -0.71
C TYR A 35 -10.51 -5.11 0.12
N LEU A 36 -10.76 -3.94 -0.48
CA LEU A 36 -10.68 -2.66 0.22
C LEU A 36 -11.72 -2.53 1.35
N GLU A 37 -12.93 -3.05 1.15
CA GLU A 37 -13.92 -3.11 2.24
C GLU A 37 -13.49 -4.04 3.38
N GLY A 38 -12.81 -5.15 3.08
CA GLY A 38 -12.20 -5.99 4.12
C GLY A 38 -11.07 -5.28 4.86
N ILE A 39 -10.17 -4.60 4.13
CA ILE A 39 -9.07 -3.80 4.68
C ILE A 39 -9.59 -2.66 5.57
N ARG A 40 -10.78 -2.12 5.30
CA ARG A 40 -11.42 -1.12 6.17
C ARG A 40 -11.62 -1.61 7.61
N TYR A 41 -11.95 -2.90 7.78
CA TYR A 41 -12.10 -3.53 9.09
C TYR A 41 -10.76 -4.00 9.66
N ALA A 42 -9.83 -4.44 8.80
CA ALA A 42 -8.54 -4.96 9.19
C ALA A 42 -7.38 -4.26 8.45
N PRO A 43 -7.10 -2.97 8.75
CA PRO A 43 -6.19 -2.15 7.95
C PRO A 43 -4.70 -2.49 8.12
N ASP A 44 -4.36 -3.31 9.12
CA ASP A 44 -2.99 -3.80 9.36
C ASP A 44 -2.83 -5.29 9.00
N GLU A 45 -3.86 -5.89 8.35
CA GLU A 45 -3.84 -7.29 7.93
C GLU A 45 -3.25 -7.43 6.52
N VAL A 46 -1.95 -7.71 6.48
CA VAL A 46 -1.18 -7.78 5.25
C VAL A 46 -1.37 -9.10 4.51
N GLN A 47 -1.45 -10.22 5.22
CA GLN A 47 -1.31 -11.55 4.61
C GLN A 47 -2.54 -11.96 3.81
N ILE A 48 -3.73 -11.68 4.32
CA ILE A 48 -4.99 -12.04 3.66
C ILE A 48 -5.72 -10.85 3.03
N GLY A 49 -5.25 -9.62 3.26
CA GLY A 49 -5.82 -8.39 2.68
C GLY A 49 -4.93 -7.80 1.60
N HIS A 50 -3.89 -7.09 2.02
CA HIS A 50 -3.04 -6.29 1.12
C HIS A 50 -2.24 -7.10 0.08
N ILE A 51 -1.65 -8.24 0.47
CA ILE A 51 -0.88 -9.08 -0.46
C ILE A 51 -1.79 -9.66 -1.56
N PRO A 52 -2.92 -10.32 -1.26
CA PRO A 52 -3.82 -10.83 -2.29
C PRO A 52 -4.38 -9.74 -3.21
N LEU A 53 -4.70 -8.55 -2.66
CA LEU A 53 -5.11 -7.41 -3.47
C LEU A 53 -4.00 -6.96 -4.43
N ARG A 54 -2.74 -6.94 -3.98
CA ARG A 54 -1.60 -6.61 -4.83
C ARG A 54 -1.40 -7.62 -5.95
N GLU A 55 -1.52 -8.91 -5.67
CA GLU A 55 -1.44 -9.98 -6.67
C GLU A 55 -2.55 -9.85 -7.72
N LEU A 56 -3.78 -9.59 -7.26
CA LEU A 56 -4.93 -9.31 -8.10
C LEU A 56 -4.69 -8.09 -9.03
N ALA A 57 -4.15 -7.02 -8.47
CA ALA A 57 -3.83 -5.80 -9.20
C ALA A 57 -2.79 -6.05 -10.32
N LEU A 58 -1.76 -6.85 -10.03
CA LEU A 58 -0.76 -7.25 -11.02
C LEU A 58 -1.38 -8.12 -12.13
N LEU A 59 -2.24 -9.08 -11.77
CA LEU A 59 -2.94 -9.91 -12.75
C LEU A 59 -3.88 -9.08 -13.64
N ARG A 60 -4.63 -8.15 -13.04
CA ARG A 60 -5.48 -7.20 -13.76
C ARG A 60 -4.65 -6.38 -14.77
N GLN A 61 -3.48 -5.90 -14.38
CA GLN A 61 -2.59 -5.15 -15.27
C GLN A 61 -2.08 -6.02 -16.44
N GLN A 62 -1.69 -7.27 -16.18
CA GLN A 62 -1.29 -8.22 -17.22
C GLN A 62 -2.41 -8.50 -18.24
N LYS A 63 -3.67 -8.47 -17.79
CA LYS A 63 -4.86 -8.61 -18.63
C LYS A 63 -5.34 -7.31 -19.30
N GLY A 64 -4.51 -6.26 -19.32
CA GLY A 64 -4.83 -5.00 -20.00
C GLY A 64 -5.75 -4.07 -19.19
N GLY A 65 -5.82 -4.25 -17.87
CA GLY A 65 -6.54 -3.35 -16.99
C GLY A 65 -6.10 -1.89 -17.14
N LYS A 66 -7.07 -0.98 -17.15
CA LYS A 66 -6.82 0.45 -17.34
C LYS A 66 -6.34 1.12 -16.05
N PRO A 67 -5.45 2.13 -16.14
CA PRO A 67 -5.07 2.96 -15.00
C PRO A 67 -6.28 3.74 -14.47
N PRO A 68 -6.19 4.29 -13.24
CA PRO A 68 -7.30 5.05 -12.66
C PRO A 68 -7.57 6.32 -13.45
N GLY A 69 -8.85 6.59 -13.73
CA GLY A 69 -9.30 7.80 -14.42
C GLY A 69 -9.20 9.06 -13.56
N MET A 70 -9.30 10.25 -14.17
CA MET A 70 -9.22 11.53 -13.44
C MET A 70 -10.31 11.66 -12.37
N ILE A 71 -11.55 11.24 -12.69
CA ILE A 71 -12.68 11.28 -11.75
C ILE A 71 -12.40 10.41 -10.52
N GLU A 72 -11.81 9.22 -10.73
CA GLU A 72 -11.46 8.32 -9.64
C GLU A 72 -10.40 8.92 -8.73
N LYS A 73 -9.34 9.51 -9.31
CA LYS A 73 -8.30 10.23 -8.56
C LYS A 73 -8.89 11.35 -7.70
N VAL A 74 -9.77 12.17 -8.29
CA VAL A 74 -10.42 13.29 -7.57
C VAL A 74 -11.32 12.80 -6.45
N ARG A 75 -12.12 11.75 -6.68
CA ARG A 75 -13.00 11.18 -5.65
C ARG A 75 -12.19 10.61 -4.48
N ARG A 76 -11.12 9.89 -4.79
CA ARG A 76 -10.26 9.21 -3.81
C ARG A 76 -9.35 10.19 -3.06
N ALA A 77 -9.13 11.40 -3.57
CA ALA A 77 -8.38 12.46 -2.87
C ALA A 77 -9.12 13.08 -1.67
N ARG A 78 -10.43 12.84 -1.49
CA ARG A 78 -11.26 13.50 -0.46
C ARG A 78 -11.29 12.80 0.90
N ALA A 79 -10.41 11.84 1.15
CA ALA A 79 -10.36 11.09 2.40
C ALA A 79 -9.98 11.98 3.61
N LYS A 80 -10.66 11.77 4.74
CA LYS A 80 -10.51 12.61 5.95
C LYS A 80 -9.65 11.95 7.01
N THR A 81 -9.62 10.61 7.05
CA THR A 81 -8.83 9.86 8.02
C THR A 81 -7.61 9.21 7.37
N PRO A 82 -6.52 8.96 8.12
CA PRO A 82 -5.35 8.25 7.57
C PRO A 82 -5.70 6.87 6.98
N ILE A 83 -6.61 6.12 7.61
CA ILE A 83 -7.05 4.81 7.10
C ILE A 83 -7.79 4.94 5.77
N GLU A 84 -8.69 5.92 5.64
CA GLU A 84 -9.36 6.20 4.36
C GLU A 84 -8.36 6.64 3.28
N GLN A 85 -7.36 7.45 3.64
CA GLN A 85 -6.30 7.89 2.73
C GLN A 85 -5.47 6.69 2.25
N MET A 86 -5.13 5.76 3.14
CA MET A 86 -4.41 4.53 2.82
C MET A 86 -5.22 3.67 1.84
N ILE A 87 -6.48 3.39 2.16
CA ILE A 87 -7.39 2.60 1.31
C ILE A 87 -7.59 3.26 -0.06
N ASN A 88 -7.72 4.58 -0.11
CA ASN A 88 -7.87 5.30 -1.37
C ASN A 88 -6.59 5.32 -2.21
N ALA A 89 -5.41 5.43 -1.58
CA ALA A 89 -4.13 5.31 -2.25
C ALA A 89 -3.92 3.88 -2.77
N GLU A 90 -4.31 2.87 -1.99
CA GLU A 90 -4.24 1.46 -2.36
C GLU A 90 -5.18 1.11 -3.52
N PHE A 91 -6.38 1.70 -3.58
CA PHE A 91 -7.26 1.60 -4.75
C PHE A 91 -6.56 2.09 -6.02
N LEU A 92 -5.95 3.29 -5.95
CA LEU A 92 -5.26 3.88 -7.09
C LEU A 92 -4.05 3.05 -7.50
N LEU A 93 -3.28 2.55 -6.53
CA LEU A 93 -2.16 1.64 -6.74
C LEU A 93 -2.62 0.29 -7.31
N SER A 94 -3.80 -0.21 -6.94
CA SER A 94 -4.35 -1.46 -7.48
C SER A 94 -4.73 -1.34 -8.96
N LYS A 95 -5.05 -0.12 -9.42
CA LYS A 95 -5.31 0.16 -10.83
C LYS A 95 -4.06 0.50 -11.64
N ASP A 96 -3.01 0.99 -10.98
CA ASP A 96 -1.69 1.24 -11.59
C ASP A 96 -0.57 0.75 -10.64
N PRO A 97 -0.24 -0.56 -10.69
CA PRO A 97 0.65 -1.21 -9.73
C PRO A 97 2.07 -0.64 -9.67
N PHE A 98 2.52 0.06 -10.71
CA PHE A 98 3.88 0.56 -10.82
C PHE A 98 3.97 2.07 -10.55
N HIS A 99 2.85 2.71 -10.18
CA HIS A 99 2.82 4.14 -9.89
C HIS A 99 3.41 4.47 -8.52
N MET A 100 4.69 4.83 -8.50
CA MET A 100 5.44 5.14 -7.27
C MET A 100 4.74 6.17 -6.36
N PRO A 101 4.18 7.29 -6.86
CA PRO A 101 3.48 8.24 -6.00
C PRO A 101 2.27 7.68 -5.24
N PHE A 102 1.54 6.71 -5.80
CA PHE A 102 0.43 6.07 -5.09
C PHE A 102 0.92 5.16 -3.97
N ALA A 103 2.00 4.43 -4.20
CA ALA A 103 2.65 3.63 -3.16
C ALA A 103 3.18 4.52 -2.02
N GLU A 104 3.85 5.63 -2.34
CA GLU A 104 4.33 6.59 -1.34
C GLU A 104 3.19 7.24 -0.54
N ALA A 105 2.06 7.54 -1.19
CA ALA A 105 0.87 8.05 -0.50
C ALA A 105 0.28 7.01 0.45
N MET A 106 0.18 5.75 0.01
CA MET A 106 -0.26 4.63 0.86
C MET A 106 0.66 4.46 2.08
N LEU A 107 1.99 4.53 1.88
CA LEU A 107 2.96 4.44 2.98
C LEU A 107 2.75 5.53 4.03
N LYS A 108 2.66 6.80 3.59
CA LYS A 108 2.47 7.94 4.51
C LYS A 108 1.19 7.75 5.34
N ALA A 109 0.10 7.41 4.66
CA ALA A 109 -1.19 7.19 5.30
C ALA A 109 -1.19 5.98 6.27
N ALA A 110 -0.50 4.89 5.94
CA ALA A 110 -0.34 3.73 6.83
C ALA A 110 0.46 4.08 8.10
N VAL A 111 1.53 4.86 7.96
CA VAL A 111 2.32 5.35 9.11
C VAL A 111 1.47 6.25 10.00
N ASP A 112 0.75 7.22 9.43
CA ASP A 112 -0.10 8.14 10.18
C ASP A 112 -1.31 7.42 10.81
N GLY A 113 -1.81 6.36 10.14
CA GLY A 113 -2.84 5.46 10.63
C GLY A 113 -2.36 4.42 11.65
N ARG A 114 -1.06 4.39 11.96
CA ARG A 114 -0.41 3.45 12.88
C ARG A 114 -0.56 1.97 12.46
N CYS A 115 -0.76 1.71 11.18
CA CYS A 115 -0.76 0.37 10.58
C CYS A 115 0.70 -0.05 10.34
N LYS A 116 1.36 -0.57 11.37
CA LYS A 116 2.80 -0.85 11.35
C LYS A 116 3.15 -1.96 10.37
N ASN A 117 2.35 -3.02 10.31
CA ASN A 117 2.61 -4.15 9.41
C ASN A 117 2.41 -3.71 7.95
N THR A 118 1.33 -2.99 7.67
CA THR A 118 1.05 -2.45 6.34
C THR A 118 2.10 -1.43 5.91
N ALA A 119 2.46 -0.49 6.78
CA ALA A 119 3.52 0.48 6.52
C ALA A 119 4.87 -0.21 6.22
N LYS A 120 5.24 -1.22 7.02
CA LYS A 120 6.45 -2.02 6.78
C LYS A 120 6.40 -2.69 5.40
N TRP A 121 5.30 -3.35 5.07
CA TRP A 121 5.15 -4.10 3.83
C TRP A 121 5.26 -3.20 2.61
N ILE A 122 4.50 -2.09 2.55
CA ILE A 122 4.57 -1.19 1.42
C ILE A 122 5.92 -0.46 1.34
N ALA A 123 6.54 -0.12 2.47
CA ALA A 123 7.88 0.44 2.49
C ALA A 123 8.94 -0.52 1.91
N ASP A 124 8.84 -1.83 2.19
CA ASP A 124 9.73 -2.84 1.63
C ASP A 124 9.60 -2.90 0.10
N LEU A 125 8.36 -2.85 -0.42
CA LEU A 125 8.08 -2.82 -1.85
C LEU A 125 8.62 -1.56 -2.52
N ILE A 126 8.40 -0.39 -1.91
CA ILE A 126 8.92 0.90 -2.40
C ILE A 126 10.46 0.90 -2.40
N PHE A 127 11.09 0.38 -1.34
CA PHE A 127 12.55 0.30 -1.25
C PHE A 127 13.12 -0.58 -2.36
N LEU A 128 12.53 -1.75 -2.59
CA LEU A 128 12.93 -2.65 -3.68
C LEU A 128 12.74 -1.99 -5.06
N ALA A 129 11.58 -1.37 -5.30
CA ALA A 129 11.29 -0.68 -6.55
C ALA A 129 12.27 0.47 -6.82
N ASN A 130 12.59 1.28 -5.80
CA ASN A 130 13.51 2.39 -5.92
C ASN A 130 14.96 1.93 -6.15
N ASN A 131 15.39 0.85 -5.49
CA ASN A 131 16.72 0.25 -5.72
C ASN A 131 16.87 -0.26 -7.15
N ASN A 132 15.80 -0.80 -7.73
CA ASN A 132 15.81 -1.39 -9.08
C ASN A 132 15.49 -0.38 -10.19
N ALA A 133 15.15 0.86 -9.86
CA ALA A 133 14.86 1.89 -10.84
C ALA A 133 16.12 2.28 -11.60
N ALA A 134 16.00 2.57 -12.90
CA ALA A 134 17.12 3.09 -13.70
C ALA A 134 17.66 4.43 -13.14
N LYS A 135 16.80 5.20 -12.47
CA LYS A 135 17.15 6.44 -11.77
C LYS A 135 16.52 6.42 -10.37
N PRO A 136 17.20 5.83 -9.37
CA PRO A 136 16.71 5.81 -8.00
C PRO A 136 16.48 7.22 -7.45
N SER A 137 15.40 7.41 -6.71
CA SER A 137 15.00 8.69 -6.12
C SER A 137 15.57 8.85 -4.72
N PHE A 138 16.34 9.93 -4.52
CA PHE A 138 16.83 10.33 -3.19
C PHE A 138 15.67 10.65 -2.23
N ARG A 139 14.65 11.39 -2.70
CA ARG A 139 13.48 11.76 -1.89
C ARG A 139 12.71 10.54 -1.38
N THR A 140 12.63 9.50 -2.19
CA THR A 140 12.02 8.22 -1.80
C THR A 140 12.80 7.56 -0.67
N TYR A 141 14.14 7.56 -0.71
CA TYR A 141 14.93 7.03 0.41
C TYR A 141 14.78 7.87 1.68
N GLN A 142 14.64 9.19 1.58
CA GLN A 142 14.34 10.04 2.74
C GLN A 142 12.98 9.68 3.35
N LEU A 143 11.94 9.53 2.52
CA LEU A 143 10.63 9.08 2.96
C LEU A 143 10.69 7.71 3.65
N LEU A 144 11.44 6.76 3.08
CA LEU A 144 11.61 5.42 3.65
C LEU A 144 12.34 5.46 4.99
N LYS A 145 13.42 6.25 5.10
CA LYS A 145 14.13 6.47 6.37
C LYS A 145 13.17 6.96 7.45
N GLU A 146 12.42 8.02 7.16
CA GLU A 146 11.47 8.61 8.12
C GLU A 146 10.35 7.62 8.49
N SER A 147 9.81 6.92 7.50
CA SER A 147 8.72 5.95 7.71
C SER A 147 9.18 4.77 8.55
N TYR A 148 10.34 4.18 8.24
CA TYR A 148 10.93 3.08 9.03
C TYR A 148 11.24 3.52 10.46
N SER A 149 11.81 4.71 10.66
CA SER A 149 12.06 5.24 12.00
C SER A 149 10.75 5.44 12.79
N LYS A 150 9.71 5.99 12.18
CA LYS A 150 8.40 6.21 12.84
C LYS A 150 7.74 4.90 13.30
N ILE A 151 7.97 3.80 12.59
CA ILE A 151 7.43 2.48 12.96
C ILE A 151 8.42 1.62 13.78
N GLY A 152 9.60 2.16 14.13
CA GLY A 152 10.59 1.52 15.01
C GLY A 152 11.56 0.56 14.33
N LEU A 153 11.67 0.59 12.99
CA LEU A 153 12.54 -0.30 12.21
C LEU A 153 13.87 0.38 11.84
N PHE A 154 14.69 0.66 12.85
CA PHE A 154 15.90 1.48 12.69
C PHE A 154 16.95 0.90 11.72
N ASP A 155 17.16 -0.42 11.71
CA ASP A 155 18.10 -1.06 10.78
C ASP A 155 17.75 -0.77 9.31
N ARG A 156 16.45 -0.75 9.01
CA ARG A 156 15.94 -0.46 7.66
C ARG A 156 15.99 1.03 7.35
N ALA A 157 15.78 1.89 8.35
CA ALA A 157 15.98 3.32 8.21
C ALA A 157 17.45 3.64 7.87
N ILE A 158 18.40 2.98 8.54
CA ILE A 158 19.84 3.10 8.25
C ILE A 158 20.15 2.61 6.84
N ALA A 159 19.58 1.46 6.42
CA ALA A 159 19.77 0.95 5.06
C ALA A 159 19.26 1.95 3.99
N ALA A 160 18.11 2.59 4.22
CA ALA A 160 17.59 3.65 3.34
C ALA A 160 18.50 4.88 3.32
N LEU A 161 19.01 5.31 4.47
CA LEU A 161 19.96 6.42 4.56
C LEU A 161 21.26 6.12 3.81
N HIS A 162 21.84 4.94 3.96
CA HIS A 162 23.04 4.53 3.22
C HIS A 162 22.84 4.58 1.71
N ARG A 163 21.65 4.20 1.21
CA ARG A 163 21.32 4.33 -0.22
C ARG A 163 21.18 5.79 -0.63
N ALA A 164 20.59 6.64 0.21
CA ALA A 164 20.45 8.08 -0.04
C ALA A 164 21.81 8.78 -0.17
N VAL A 165 22.73 8.56 0.79
CA VAL A 165 24.07 9.16 0.79
C VAL A 165 24.88 8.75 -0.44
N LYS A 166 24.75 7.50 -0.91
CA LYS A 166 25.42 7.05 -2.15
C LYS A 166 24.96 7.81 -3.39
N LEU A 167 23.71 8.29 -3.42
CA LEU A 167 23.20 9.10 -4.54
C LEU A 167 23.63 10.56 -4.46
N ARG A 168 23.83 11.08 -3.24
CA ARG A 168 24.26 12.46 -2.97
C ARG A 168 25.26 12.50 -1.82
N PRO A 169 26.54 12.24 -2.10
CA PRO A 169 27.57 12.15 -1.06
C PRO A 169 27.91 13.50 -0.41
N GLN A 170 27.42 14.62 -0.94
CA GLN A 170 27.69 15.98 -0.44
C GLN A 170 26.64 16.52 0.54
N ASP A 171 25.51 15.83 0.75
CA ASP A 171 24.41 16.24 1.64
C ASP A 171 24.38 15.40 2.95
N GLY A 172 25.52 14.82 3.35
CA GLY A 172 25.67 13.90 4.49
C GLY A 172 25.69 14.58 5.86
#